data_AF-A0A317KNL1-F1
#
_entry.id   AF-A0A317KNL1-F1
#
_cell.length_a   1.000
_cell.length_b   1.000
_cell.length_c   1.000
_cell.angle_alpha   90.00
_cell.angle_beta   90.00
_cell.angle_gamma   90.00
#
_symmetry.space_group_name_H-M   'P 1'
#
loop_
_entity.id
_entity.type
_entity.pdbx_description
1 polymer ?
#
loop_
_entity_poly.entity_id
_entity_poly.type
_entity_poly.pdbx_seq_one_letter_code
_entity_poly.pdbx_strand_id
1 'polypeptide(L)'
;AGGWRRWRGRTGRQRRAFVGGGGLLVVATVMLLAAWRSTGFASDLLLNLGASVVLAAISYVIFDPLFEEARRARVQEHLSFDQKAFVDRLCRTGRRVRILDTWTILLEDQHRAETLRAVEAALESGAEVQLLLLDPDCTAAQQRSEELERQRVDVPRQIRANLRHLAAFQESLRLRPKLARRFQVRIYDASPSIQLYQWDGHALISFFPIGKLSFNVPQLEVDMDSPWGGFVHARFEELWEHEQATSSLERYWSTTVTLQDEDSDLVEMQVPYVTVDGQHYLDCQAFKLVRPLTVRARPPARTPGVFGLAEPADGDPVPPPVVARLFDQKYGRADGTRTVLRLVPHRRVNDRTPAPRAADAAEAPDR
;
A
#
# COMPACT_ATOMS: atom_id res chain seq x y z
N ALA A 1 -33.15 25.07 15.58
CA ALA A 1 -31.81 25.48 16.06
C ALA A 1 -30.75 24.55 15.47
N GLY A 2 -30.04 24.97 14.41
CA GLY A 2 -29.12 24.05 13.70
C GLY A 2 -28.12 24.68 12.72
N GLY A 3 -28.11 26.00 12.52
CA GLY A 3 -27.26 26.65 11.52
C GLY A 3 -25.86 27.08 12.01
N TRP A 4 -25.64 27.20 13.33
CA TRP A 4 -24.47 27.90 13.86
C TRP A 4 -23.21 27.04 14.02
N ARG A 5 -23.31 25.71 13.91
CA ARG A 5 -22.14 24.81 14.08
C ARG A 5 -21.29 24.59 12.83
N ARG A 6 -21.71 25.06 11.63
CA ARG A 6 -20.90 24.96 10.39
C ARG A 6 -19.85 26.08 10.21
N TRP A 7 -19.74 27.02 11.15
CA TRP A 7 -18.93 28.24 10.97
C TRP A 7 -17.47 28.16 11.45
N ARG A 8 -17.02 27.01 11.99
CA ARG A 8 -15.68 26.86 12.58
C ARG A 8 -14.60 26.27 11.65
N GLY A 9 -14.94 25.82 10.44
CA GLY A 9 -13.97 25.22 9.50
C GLY A 9 -13.53 26.11 8.32
N ARG A 10 -14.08 27.32 8.17
CA ARG A 10 -13.78 28.17 7.01
C ARG A 10 -12.50 28.98 7.23
N THR A 11 -11.55 28.85 6.29
CA THR A 11 -10.30 29.62 6.26
C THR A 11 -10.56 31.12 6.33
N GLY A 12 -9.65 31.90 6.93
CA GLY A 12 -9.83 33.34 7.20
C GLY A 12 -10.19 34.19 5.97
N ARG A 13 -9.87 33.71 4.76
CA ARG A 13 -10.19 34.36 3.48
C ARG A 13 -11.67 34.18 3.07
N GLN A 14 -12.27 33.00 3.35
CA GLN A 14 -13.70 32.78 3.10
C GLN A 14 -14.57 33.67 4.01
N ARG A 15 -14.15 33.90 5.27
CA ARG A 15 -14.85 34.86 6.14
C ARG A 15 -14.86 36.28 5.57
N ARG A 16 -13.76 36.73 4.97
CA ARG A 16 -13.70 38.05 4.31
C ARG A 16 -14.59 38.12 3.07
N ALA A 17 -14.67 37.05 2.29
CA ALA A 17 -15.55 36.98 1.13
C ALA A 17 -17.04 37.05 1.53
N PHE A 18 -17.43 36.32 2.57
CA PHE A 18 -18.81 36.38 3.10
C PHE A 18 -19.14 37.72 3.75
N VAL A 19 -18.19 38.35 4.45
CA VAL A 19 -18.40 39.69 5.05
C VAL A 19 -18.47 40.77 3.97
N GLY A 20 -17.59 40.74 2.96
CA GLY A 20 -17.61 41.70 1.85
C GLY A 20 -18.85 41.56 0.96
N GLY A 21 -19.19 40.33 0.56
CA GLY A 21 -20.39 40.05 -0.23
C GLY A 21 -21.68 40.34 0.54
N GLY A 22 -21.73 40.04 1.84
CA GLY A 22 -22.84 40.38 2.71
C GLY A 22 -23.02 41.90 2.87
N GLY A 23 -21.92 42.64 3.00
CA GLY A 23 -21.95 44.11 3.04
C GLY A 23 -22.51 44.72 1.75
N LEU A 24 -22.09 44.23 0.58
CA LEU A 24 -22.60 44.68 -0.72
C LEU A 24 -24.10 44.41 -0.89
N LEU A 25 -24.59 43.25 -0.44
CA LEU A 25 -26.01 42.90 -0.47
C LEU A 25 -26.86 43.83 0.42
N VAL A 26 -26.36 44.17 1.61
CA VAL A 26 -27.03 45.13 2.50
C VAL A 26 -27.11 46.51 1.85
N VAL A 27 -26.02 47.01 1.27
CA VAL A 27 -26.01 48.29 0.56
C VAL A 27 -26.98 48.28 -0.61
N ALA A 28 -27.00 47.22 -1.41
CA ALA A 28 -27.91 47.10 -2.54
C ALA A 28 -29.38 47.05 -2.10
N THR A 29 -29.69 46.36 -1.00
CA THR A 29 -31.04 46.29 -0.43
C THR A 29 -31.51 47.67 0.06
N VAL A 30 -30.62 48.42 0.71
CA VAL A 30 -30.90 49.80 1.13
C VAL A 30 -31.14 50.71 -0.08
N MET A 31 -30.34 50.58 -1.15
CA MET A 31 -30.52 51.37 -2.37
C MET A 31 -31.86 51.07 -3.06
N LEU A 32 -32.26 49.80 -3.13
CA LEU A 32 -33.54 49.39 -3.73
C LEU A 32 -34.74 49.86 -2.88
N LEU A 33 -34.65 49.78 -1.55
CA LEU A 33 -35.68 50.32 -0.64
C LEU A 33 -35.80 51.84 -0.74
N ALA A 34 -34.67 52.55 -0.87
CA ALA A 34 -34.65 54.00 -1.07
C ALA A 34 -35.24 54.40 -2.44
N ALA A 35 -34.95 53.62 -3.50
CA ALA A 35 -35.53 53.83 -4.82
C ALA A 35 -37.06 53.72 -4.80
N TRP A 36 -37.60 52.77 -4.05
CA TRP A 36 -39.05 52.56 -3.93
C TRP A 36 -39.78 53.71 -3.22
N ARG A 37 -39.05 54.50 -2.42
CA ARG A 37 -39.58 55.68 -1.72
C ARG A 37 -39.34 57.00 -2.48
N SER A 38 -38.57 56.95 -3.57
CA SER A 38 -38.18 58.11 -4.38
C SER A 38 -38.97 58.13 -5.69
N THR A 39 -39.26 59.32 -6.22
CA THR A 39 -39.90 59.50 -7.55
C THR A 39 -38.96 60.22 -8.52
N GLY A 40 -39.10 59.95 -9.82
CA GLY A 40 -38.30 60.56 -10.88
C GLY A 40 -36.87 60.01 -10.99
N PHE A 41 -35.95 60.83 -11.51
CA PHE A 41 -34.58 60.44 -11.91
C PHE A 41 -33.77 59.70 -10.82
N ALA A 42 -33.93 60.07 -9.55
CA ALA A 42 -33.23 59.44 -8.44
C ALA A 42 -33.67 57.96 -8.22
N SER A 43 -34.93 57.64 -8.53
CA SER A 43 -35.43 56.26 -8.46
C SER A 43 -34.78 55.39 -9.53
N ASP A 44 -34.75 55.87 -10.77
CA ASP A 44 -34.15 55.15 -11.91
C ASP A 44 -32.64 54.93 -11.72
N LEU A 45 -31.94 55.94 -11.20
CA LEU A 45 -30.51 55.84 -10.89
C LEU A 45 -30.24 54.80 -9.79
N LEU A 46 -31.01 54.83 -8.69
CA LEU A 46 -30.85 53.89 -7.58
C LEU A 46 -31.24 52.46 -7.95
N LEU A 47 -32.24 52.28 -8.82
CA LEU A 47 -32.62 50.97 -9.36
C LEU A 47 -31.50 50.36 -10.22
N ASN A 48 -30.94 51.14 -11.14
CA ASN A 48 -29.85 50.66 -12.01
C ASN A 48 -28.56 50.37 -11.24
N LEU A 49 -28.17 51.25 -10.32
CA LEU A 49 -27.00 51.01 -9.46
C LEU A 49 -27.24 49.87 -8.47
N GLY A 50 -28.42 49.81 -7.84
CA GLY A 50 -28.79 48.73 -6.93
C GLY A 50 -28.75 47.36 -7.60
N ALA A 51 -29.33 47.23 -8.80
CA ALA A 51 -29.28 46.01 -9.59
C ALA A 51 -27.85 45.59 -9.97
N SER A 52 -27.00 46.56 -10.33
CA SER A 52 -25.59 46.31 -10.66
C SER A 52 -24.78 45.83 -9.44
N VAL A 53 -25.04 46.40 -8.26
CA VAL A 53 -24.39 45.99 -7.01
C VAL A 53 -24.88 44.62 -6.55
N VAL A 54 -26.17 44.29 -6.72
CA VAL A 54 -26.69 42.93 -6.47
C VAL A 54 -25.98 41.92 -7.38
N LEU A 55 -25.85 42.22 -8.68
CA LEU A 55 -25.17 41.34 -9.63
C LEU A 55 -23.70 41.12 -9.25
N ALA A 56 -22.99 42.17 -8.85
CA ALA A 56 -21.61 42.10 -8.38
C ALA A 56 -21.48 41.27 -7.08
N ALA A 57 -22.40 41.45 -6.13
CA ALA A 57 -22.43 40.69 -4.88
C ALA A 57 -22.71 39.21 -5.11
N ILE A 58 -23.67 38.88 -5.98
CA ILE A 58 -23.97 37.50 -6.40
C ILE A 58 -22.74 36.89 -7.07
N SER A 59 -22.07 37.63 -7.95
CA SER A 59 -20.87 37.15 -8.62
C SER A 59 -19.74 36.82 -7.64
N TYR A 60 -19.49 37.71 -6.68
CA TYR A 60 -18.44 37.53 -5.68
C TYR A 60 -18.75 36.44 -4.64
N VAL A 61 -20.03 36.22 -4.31
CA VAL A 61 -20.45 35.21 -3.32
C VAL A 61 -20.62 33.82 -3.93
N ILE A 62 -20.98 33.73 -5.21
CA ILE A 62 -21.29 32.45 -5.88
C ILE A 62 -20.20 32.05 -6.87
N PHE A 63 -19.79 32.93 -7.79
CA PHE A 63 -18.85 32.57 -8.85
C PHE A 63 -17.41 32.47 -8.35
N ASP A 64 -16.93 33.38 -7.51
CA ASP A 64 -15.54 33.33 -7.02
C ASP A 64 -15.23 32.04 -6.24
N PRO A 65 -16.07 31.56 -5.29
CA PRO A 65 -15.84 30.27 -4.65
C PRO A 65 -15.89 29.11 -5.64
N LEU A 66 -16.78 29.16 -6.63
CA LEU A 66 -16.97 28.09 -7.62
C LEU A 66 -15.79 28.03 -8.60
N PHE A 67 -15.23 29.18 -8.98
CA PHE A 67 -14.00 29.28 -9.78
C PHE A 67 -12.76 28.86 -8.99
N GLU A 68 -12.69 29.16 -7.70
CA GLU A 68 -11.62 28.65 -6.82
C GLU A 68 -11.72 27.13 -6.62
N GLU A 69 -12.93 26.59 -6.43
CA GLU A 69 -13.16 25.14 -6.39
C GLU A 69 -12.78 24.48 -7.73
N ALA A 70 -13.13 25.10 -8.86
CA ALA A 70 -12.75 24.65 -10.19
C ALA A 70 -11.23 24.78 -10.45
N ARG A 71 -10.56 25.78 -9.87
CA ARG A 71 -9.09 25.93 -9.91
C ARG A 71 -8.37 24.91 -9.03
N ARG A 72 -8.94 24.54 -7.88
CA ARG A 72 -8.45 23.43 -7.03
C ARG A 72 -8.69 22.06 -7.66
N ALA A 73 -9.72 21.94 -8.49
CA ALA A 73 -10.00 20.75 -9.29
C ALA A 73 -9.20 20.70 -10.61
N ARG A 74 -8.23 21.60 -10.81
CA ARG A 74 -7.42 21.63 -12.04
C ARG A 74 -6.43 20.46 -12.02
N VAL A 75 -6.93 19.31 -12.46
CA VAL A 75 -6.13 18.14 -12.75
C VAL A 75 -5.19 18.50 -13.90
N GLN A 76 -3.88 18.49 -13.64
CA GLN A 76 -2.89 18.66 -14.69
C GLN A 76 -2.56 17.29 -15.27
N GLU A 77 -2.80 17.12 -16.56
CA GLU A 77 -2.47 15.88 -17.26
C GLU A 77 -1.03 15.93 -17.76
N HIS A 78 -0.27 14.87 -17.46
CA HIS A 78 1.05 14.60 -18.00
C HIS A 78 0.94 13.41 -18.96
N LEU A 79 1.67 13.42 -20.07
CA LEU A 79 1.57 12.37 -21.09
C LEU A 79 2.03 10.98 -20.59
N SER A 80 2.98 10.96 -19.66
CA SER A 80 3.56 9.76 -19.06
C SER A 80 4.17 10.10 -17.71
N PHE A 81 4.61 9.09 -16.96
CA PHE A 81 5.31 9.28 -15.70
C PHE A 81 6.75 9.73 -15.93
N ASP A 82 7.11 10.92 -15.44
CA ASP A 82 8.47 11.44 -15.43
C ASP A 82 9.19 11.03 -14.14
N GLN A 83 10.02 9.97 -14.24
CA GLN A 83 10.77 9.42 -13.12
C GLN A 83 11.72 10.45 -12.50
N LYS A 84 12.42 11.23 -13.34
CA LYS A 84 13.41 12.20 -12.87
C LYS A 84 12.73 13.34 -12.12
N ALA A 85 11.66 13.88 -12.69
CA ALA A 85 10.89 14.93 -12.04
C ALA A 85 10.31 14.45 -10.69
N PHE A 86 9.86 13.20 -10.62
CA PHE A 86 9.38 12.63 -9.36
C PHE A 86 10.51 12.47 -8.32
N VAL A 87 11.67 11.95 -8.72
CA VAL A 87 12.84 11.83 -7.84
C VAL A 87 13.32 13.19 -7.32
N ASP A 88 13.33 14.21 -8.17
CA ASP A 88 13.63 15.60 -7.76
C ASP A 88 12.63 16.13 -6.72
N ARG A 89 11.35 15.76 -6.83
CA ARG A 89 10.31 16.10 -5.85
C ARG A 89 10.51 15.37 -4.52
N LEU A 90 10.89 14.09 -4.56
CA LEU A 90 11.20 13.30 -3.35
C LEU A 90 12.29 13.96 -2.51
N CYS A 91 13.38 14.42 -3.14
CA CYS A 91 14.47 15.13 -2.45
C CYS A 91 14.04 16.37 -1.68
N ARG A 92 12.90 16.99 -2.05
CA ARG A 92 12.36 18.21 -1.44
C ARG A 92 11.19 17.94 -0.48
N THR A 93 10.76 16.68 -0.40
CA THR A 93 9.59 16.27 0.39
C THR A 93 9.94 16.20 1.87
N GLY A 94 9.12 16.84 2.71
CA GLY A 94 9.36 16.91 4.16
C GLY A 94 8.31 16.20 5.00
N ARG A 95 7.17 15.81 4.43
CA ARG A 95 6.02 15.32 5.21
C ARG A 95 5.64 13.89 4.85
N ARG A 96 5.35 13.60 3.58
CA ARG A 96 4.77 12.30 3.20
C ARG A 96 5.07 11.90 1.78
N VAL A 97 5.45 10.64 1.60
CA VAL A 97 5.58 9.97 0.31
C VAL A 97 4.72 8.71 0.35
N ARG A 98 3.88 8.52 -0.67
CA ARG A 98 3.13 7.27 -0.84
C ARG A 98 3.28 6.74 -2.25
N ILE A 99 3.54 5.46 -2.37
CA ILE A 99 3.59 4.75 -3.65
C ILE A 99 2.62 3.58 -3.55
N LEU A 100 1.63 3.54 -4.45
CA LEU A 100 0.79 2.36 -4.67
C LEU A 100 0.91 2.00 -6.15
N ASP A 101 1.37 0.79 -6.41
CA ASP A 101 1.57 0.28 -7.77
C ASP A 101 1.55 -1.25 -7.79
N THR A 102 1.50 -1.83 -8.98
CA THR A 102 1.78 -3.26 -9.17
C THR A 102 3.25 -3.54 -8.85
N TRP A 103 4.17 -2.90 -9.58
CA TRP A 103 5.56 -2.68 -9.22
C TRP A 103 5.92 -1.25 -9.62
N THR A 104 6.85 -0.61 -8.92
CA THR A 104 7.35 0.72 -9.31
C THR A 104 8.56 0.62 -10.23
N ILE A 105 8.57 1.42 -11.29
CA ILE A 105 9.72 1.55 -12.19
C ILE A 105 10.89 2.31 -11.57
N LEU A 106 10.64 3.03 -10.47
CA LEU A 106 11.65 3.85 -9.80
C LEU A 106 12.83 3.02 -9.26
N LEU A 107 12.64 1.70 -9.14
CA LEU A 107 13.63 0.75 -8.64
C LEU A 107 14.27 -0.11 -9.75
N GLU A 108 14.00 0.21 -11.02
CA GLU A 108 14.70 -0.38 -12.16
C GLU A 108 16.12 0.21 -12.30
N ASP A 109 17.04 -0.57 -12.90
CA ASP A 109 18.49 -0.40 -12.77
C ASP A 109 19.03 1.03 -12.99
N GLN A 110 18.48 1.76 -13.96
CA GLN A 110 18.94 3.10 -14.33
C GLN A 110 18.62 4.19 -13.29
N HIS A 111 17.54 4.08 -12.53
CA HIS A 111 17.10 5.13 -11.58
C HIS A 111 17.13 4.66 -10.12
N ARG A 112 17.23 3.35 -9.85
CA ARG A 112 17.18 2.77 -8.50
C ARG A 112 18.07 3.48 -7.49
N ALA A 113 19.34 3.70 -7.80
CA ALA A 113 20.30 4.28 -6.86
C ALA A 113 20.00 5.76 -6.57
N GLU A 114 19.43 6.48 -7.52
CA GLU A 114 19.00 7.87 -7.33
C GLU A 114 17.71 7.94 -6.52
N THR A 115 16.73 7.09 -6.85
CA THR A 115 15.47 6.95 -6.11
C THR A 115 15.72 6.62 -4.65
N LEU A 116 16.52 5.60 -4.34
CA LEU A 116 16.74 5.18 -2.94
C LEU A 116 17.45 6.28 -2.13
N ARG A 117 18.38 7.03 -2.74
CA ARG A 117 18.99 8.22 -2.12
C ARG A 117 17.98 9.33 -1.89
N ALA A 118 17.06 9.57 -2.83
CA ALA A 118 16.01 10.57 -2.66
C ALA A 118 14.99 10.18 -1.56
N VAL A 119 14.65 8.88 -1.47
CA VAL A 119 13.83 8.35 -0.38
C VAL A 119 14.53 8.53 0.97
N GLU A 120 15.82 8.23 1.04
CA GLU A 120 16.63 8.46 2.24
C GLU A 120 16.65 9.95 2.64
N ALA A 121 16.87 10.86 1.69
CA ALA A 121 16.84 12.30 1.93
C ALA A 121 15.46 12.79 2.43
N ALA A 122 14.36 12.25 1.90
CA ALA A 122 13.01 12.54 2.37
C ALA A 122 12.81 12.07 3.83
N LEU A 123 13.25 10.85 4.16
CA LEU A 123 13.19 10.30 5.51
C LEU A 123 14.00 11.15 6.51
N GLU A 124 15.19 11.58 6.12
CA GLU A 124 16.06 12.49 6.89
C GLU A 124 15.39 13.84 7.13
N SER A 125 14.64 14.34 6.14
CA SER A 125 13.90 15.61 6.20
C SER A 125 12.65 15.56 7.08
N GLY A 126 12.21 14.38 7.51
CA GLY A 126 11.01 14.24 8.33
C GLY A 126 9.92 13.35 7.76
N ALA A 127 10.00 13.02 6.48
CA ALA A 127 8.88 12.44 5.75
C ALA A 127 8.57 11.00 6.20
N GLU A 128 7.29 10.65 6.18
CA GLU A 128 6.83 9.26 6.23
C GLU A 128 6.79 8.71 4.80
N VAL A 129 7.42 7.56 4.56
CA VAL A 129 7.48 6.92 3.26
C VAL A 129 6.77 5.58 3.34
N GLN A 130 5.69 5.45 2.57
CA GLN A 130 4.84 4.25 2.54
C GLN A 130 4.79 3.70 1.12
N LEU A 131 5.16 2.45 0.93
CA LEU A 131 5.07 1.76 -0.36
C LEU A 131 4.11 0.58 -0.22
N LEU A 132 3.20 0.46 -1.17
CA LEU A 132 2.21 -0.59 -1.27
C LEU A 132 2.32 -1.23 -2.66
N LEU A 133 2.89 -2.43 -2.71
CA LEU A 133 3.15 -3.15 -3.95
C LEU A 133 2.30 -4.42 -4.03
N LEU A 134 1.93 -4.85 -5.23
CA LEU A 134 1.10 -6.04 -5.40
C LEU A 134 1.85 -7.30 -4.96
N ASP A 135 1.14 -8.28 -4.40
CA ASP A 135 1.70 -9.60 -4.10
C ASP A 135 2.08 -10.33 -5.39
N PRO A 136 3.35 -10.75 -5.58
CA PRO A 136 3.76 -11.43 -6.80
C PRO A 136 3.15 -12.82 -6.98
N ASP A 137 2.60 -13.41 -5.92
CA ASP A 137 2.02 -14.75 -5.91
C ASP A 137 0.49 -14.73 -6.05
N CYS A 138 -0.14 -13.55 -6.09
CA CYS A 138 -1.60 -13.45 -6.22
C CYS A 138 -2.10 -13.55 -7.66
N THR A 139 -3.39 -13.88 -7.81
CA THR A 139 -4.08 -13.99 -9.10
C THR A 139 -4.01 -12.70 -9.91
N ALA A 140 -4.12 -11.53 -9.26
CA ALA A 140 -4.09 -10.24 -9.94
C ALA A 140 -2.72 -9.96 -10.59
N ALA A 141 -1.62 -10.42 -9.98
CA ALA A 141 -0.29 -10.28 -10.57
C ALA A 141 -0.13 -11.14 -11.83
N GLN A 142 -0.69 -12.35 -11.82
CA GLN A 142 -0.69 -13.23 -12.99
C GLN A 142 -1.53 -12.67 -14.14
N GLN A 143 -2.76 -12.23 -13.84
CA GLN A 143 -3.63 -11.56 -14.82
C GLN A 143 -2.94 -10.35 -15.45
N ARG A 144 -2.22 -9.56 -14.64
CA ARG A 144 -1.50 -8.40 -15.15
C ARG A 144 -0.34 -8.78 -16.07
N SER A 145 0.38 -9.87 -15.81
CA SER A 145 1.37 -10.43 -16.74
C SER A 145 0.74 -10.85 -18.06
N GLU A 146 -0.40 -11.54 -18.01
CA GLU A 146 -1.13 -11.97 -19.21
C GLU A 146 -1.58 -10.77 -20.05
N GLU A 147 -2.13 -9.73 -19.41
CA GLU A 147 -2.48 -8.49 -20.10
C GLU A 147 -1.28 -7.85 -20.81
N LEU A 148 -0.10 -7.89 -20.17
CA LEU A 148 1.14 -7.30 -20.66
C LEU A 148 2.01 -8.26 -21.49
N GLU A 149 1.51 -9.43 -21.87
CA GLU A 149 2.28 -10.45 -22.60
C GLU A 149 2.92 -9.89 -23.88
N ARG A 150 2.19 -9.05 -24.63
CA ARG A 150 2.70 -8.39 -25.86
C ARG A 150 3.93 -7.51 -25.61
N GLN A 151 4.08 -7.00 -24.38
CA GLN A 151 5.21 -6.20 -23.95
C GLN A 151 6.32 -7.04 -23.33
N ARG A 152 6.13 -8.35 -23.21
CA ARG A 152 7.09 -9.32 -22.66
C ARG A 152 7.49 -8.99 -21.21
N VAL A 153 6.54 -8.48 -20.43
CA VAL A 153 6.74 -8.14 -19.02
C VAL A 153 6.23 -9.27 -18.14
N ASP A 154 7.12 -9.82 -17.33
CA ASP A 154 6.80 -10.74 -16.23
C ASP A 154 6.61 -9.93 -14.95
N VAL A 155 5.36 -9.61 -14.63
CA VAL A 155 4.97 -8.77 -13.50
C VAL A 155 5.41 -9.35 -12.15
N PRO A 156 5.11 -10.63 -11.81
CA PRO A 156 5.62 -11.26 -10.61
C PRO A 156 7.15 -11.15 -10.47
N ARG A 157 7.90 -11.27 -11.56
CA ARG A 157 9.36 -11.12 -11.51
C ARG A 157 9.79 -9.68 -11.19
N GLN A 158 9.13 -8.68 -11.78
CA GLN A 158 9.43 -7.27 -11.49
C GLN A 158 9.10 -6.91 -10.03
N ILE A 159 7.96 -7.36 -9.54
CA ILE A 159 7.57 -7.19 -8.14
C ILE A 159 8.64 -7.76 -7.20
N ARG A 160 9.05 -9.03 -7.39
CA ARG A 160 10.09 -9.65 -6.55
C ARG A 160 11.43 -8.92 -6.63
N ALA A 161 11.79 -8.35 -7.80
CA ALA A 161 12.98 -7.51 -7.94
C ALA A 161 12.90 -6.25 -7.08
N ASN A 162 11.77 -5.54 -7.12
CA ASN A 162 11.54 -4.39 -6.25
C ASN A 162 11.59 -4.76 -4.77
N LEU A 163 10.93 -5.85 -4.36
CA LEU A 163 10.93 -6.29 -2.98
C LEU A 163 12.33 -6.63 -2.47
N ARG A 164 13.21 -7.21 -3.32
CA ARG A 164 14.64 -7.39 -2.99
C ARG A 164 15.33 -6.06 -2.71
N HIS A 165 15.15 -5.07 -3.57
CA HIS A 165 15.77 -3.75 -3.40
C HIS A 165 15.25 -3.04 -2.15
N LEU A 166 13.95 -3.14 -1.88
CA LEU A 166 13.33 -2.55 -0.70
C LEU A 166 13.77 -3.26 0.58
N ALA A 167 13.90 -4.59 0.58
CA ALA A 167 14.40 -5.34 1.73
C ALA A 167 15.85 -4.99 2.04
N ALA A 168 16.71 -4.90 1.02
CA ALA A 168 18.09 -4.46 1.18
C ALA A 168 18.18 -3.01 1.71
N PHE A 169 17.35 -2.11 1.18
CA PHE A 169 17.28 -0.74 1.66
C PHE A 169 16.80 -0.67 3.12
N GLN A 170 15.76 -1.42 3.47
CA GLN A 170 15.25 -1.48 4.84
C GLN A 170 16.29 -2.00 5.83
N GLU A 171 17.07 -3.02 5.47
CA GLU A 171 18.18 -3.50 6.29
C GLU A 171 19.25 -2.41 6.49
N SER A 172 19.56 -1.63 5.45
CA SER A 172 20.49 -0.49 5.56
C SER A 172 20.01 0.60 6.54
N LEU A 173 18.70 0.68 6.79
CA LEU A 173 18.09 1.59 7.76
C LEU A 173 18.04 1.01 9.18
N ARG A 174 18.33 -0.29 9.38
CA ARG A 174 18.15 -0.97 10.68
C ARG A 174 18.93 -0.32 11.83
N LEU A 175 20.12 0.20 11.55
CA LEU A 175 20.96 0.93 12.51
C LEU A 175 20.53 2.39 12.72
N ARG A 176 19.47 2.84 12.03
CA ARG A 176 18.90 4.19 12.11
C ARG A 176 17.41 4.12 12.49
N PRO A 177 17.07 3.83 13.76
CA PRO A 177 15.70 3.50 14.19
C PRO A 177 14.65 4.58 13.87
N LYS A 178 15.04 5.86 13.88
CA LYS A 178 14.14 6.97 13.51
C LYS A 178 13.71 6.90 12.05
N LEU A 179 14.65 6.62 11.14
CA LEU A 179 14.37 6.49 9.71
C LEU A 179 13.63 5.19 9.42
N ALA A 180 14.06 4.09 10.04
CA ALA A 180 13.42 2.78 9.88
C ALA A 180 11.92 2.80 10.23
N ARG A 181 11.50 3.51 11.29
CA ARG A 181 10.08 3.62 11.66
C ARG A 181 9.23 4.40 10.66
N ARG A 182 9.84 5.31 9.90
CA ARG A 182 9.17 6.16 8.91
C ARG A 182 9.12 5.52 7.52
N PHE A 183 9.93 4.49 7.28
CA PHE A 183 9.93 3.73 6.04
C PHE A 183 9.11 2.46 6.21
N GLN A 184 8.02 2.32 5.46
CA GLN A 184 7.10 1.20 5.56
C GLN A 184 6.80 0.65 4.18
N VAL A 185 6.97 -0.66 4.03
CA VAL A 185 6.63 -1.38 2.80
C VAL A 185 5.60 -2.44 3.14
N ARG A 186 4.55 -2.48 2.34
CA ARG A 186 3.45 -3.44 2.44
C ARG A 186 3.19 -4.07 1.08
N ILE A 187 2.77 -5.32 1.11
CA ILE A 187 2.46 -6.16 -0.05
C ILE A 187 0.97 -6.47 0.02
N TYR A 188 0.21 -6.13 -1.01
CA TYR A 188 -1.25 -6.32 -1.04
C TYR A 188 -1.71 -7.38 -2.04
N ASP A 189 -2.70 -8.17 -1.63
CA ASP A 189 -3.39 -9.17 -2.42
C ASP A 189 -4.82 -8.69 -2.72
N ALA A 190 -4.92 -7.80 -3.71
CA ALA A 190 -6.20 -7.32 -4.23
C ALA A 190 -6.05 -6.86 -5.68
N SER A 191 -7.16 -6.77 -6.41
CA SER A 191 -7.13 -6.24 -7.78
C SER A 191 -6.67 -4.78 -7.79
N PRO A 192 -5.60 -4.44 -8.52
CA PRO A 192 -5.08 -3.08 -8.58
C PRO A 192 -6.07 -2.15 -9.31
N SER A 193 -6.53 -1.08 -8.65
CA SER A 193 -7.48 -0.14 -9.26
C SER A 193 -6.83 1.14 -9.79
N ILE A 194 -5.81 1.65 -9.09
CA ILE A 194 -5.10 2.89 -9.43
C ILE A 194 -3.61 2.74 -9.12
N GLN A 195 -2.79 3.43 -9.90
CA GLN A 195 -1.41 3.75 -9.57
C GLN A 195 -1.39 5.11 -8.86
N LEU A 196 -0.55 5.25 -7.83
CA LEU A 196 -0.41 6.47 -7.05
C LEU A 196 1.06 6.72 -6.74
N TYR A 197 1.52 7.93 -7.04
CA TYR A 197 2.79 8.50 -6.61
C TYR A 197 2.55 9.84 -5.92
N GLN A 198 2.49 9.84 -4.59
CA GLN A 198 2.24 11.02 -3.76
C GLN A 198 3.54 11.62 -3.22
N TRP A 199 3.62 12.95 -3.23
CA TRP A 199 4.58 13.74 -2.47
C TRP A 199 3.83 14.89 -1.78
N ASP A 200 3.95 14.95 -0.46
CA ASP A 200 3.32 15.95 0.42
C ASP A 200 1.81 16.18 0.15
N GLY A 201 1.47 17.29 -0.50
CA GLY A 201 0.09 17.70 -0.82
C GLY A 201 -0.34 17.40 -2.25
N HIS A 202 0.50 16.70 -3.04
CA HIS A 202 0.23 16.41 -4.45
C HIS A 202 0.42 14.93 -4.75
N ALA A 203 -0.24 14.45 -5.80
CA ALA A 203 -0.08 13.10 -6.28
C ALA A 203 -0.18 13.02 -7.81
N LEU A 204 0.55 12.09 -8.40
CA LEU A 204 0.32 11.59 -9.75
C LEU A 204 -0.51 10.31 -9.63
N ILE A 205 -1.62 10.25 -10.37
CA ILE A 205 -2.47 9.07 -10.44
C ILE A 205 -2.63 8.60 -11.87
N SER A 206 -2.72 7.30 -12.06
CA SER A 206 -3.11 6.69 -13.31
C SER A 206 -3.93 5.43 -13.06
N PHE A 207 -4.58 4.92 -14.09
CA PHE A 207 -5.30 3.65 -14.03
C PHE A 207 -4.44 2.54 -14.62
N PHE A 208 -4.85 1.27 -14.46
CA PHE A 208 -4.19 0.13 -15.10
C PHE A 208 -4.90 -0.25 -16.40
N PRO A 209 -4.55 0.37 -17.55
CA PRO A 209 -5.11 -0.01 -18.84
C PRO A 209 -4.68 -1.41 -19.25
N ILE A 210 -5.58 -2.15 -19.89
CA ILE A 210 -5.30 -3.46 -20.46
C ILE A 210 -4.18 -3.34 -21.49
N GLY A 211 -3.15 -4.17 -21.36
CA GLY A 211 -2.05 -4.26 -22.32
C GLY A 211 -1.16 -3.04 -22.46
N LYS A 212 -1.19 -2.11 -21.49
CA LYS A 212 -0.32 -0.92 -21.43
C LYS A 212 0.29 -0.78 -20.03
N LEU A 213 1.54 -0.34 -19.95
CA LEU A 213 2.19 -0.04 -18.67
C LEU A 213 1.59 1.22 -18.06
N SER A 214 1.32 1.21 -16.75
CA SER A 214 0.67 2.30 -16.01
C SER A 214 1.48 3.60 -16.04
N PHE A 215 2.79 3.52 -16.24
CA PHE A 215 3.68 4.68 -16.35
C PHE A 215 3.85 5.23 -17.78
N ASN A 216 3.41 4.48 -18.80
CA ASN A 216 3.45 4.91 -20.21
C ASN A 216 2.10 5.47 -20.69
N VAL A 217 1.19 5.74 -19.76
CA VAL A 217 -0.12 6.34 -20.03
C VAL A 217 -0.26 7.67 -19.31
N PRO A 218 -1.25 8.49 -19.67
CA PRO A 218 -1.43 9.79 -19.03
C PRO A 218 -1.52 9.69 -17.51
N GLN A 219 -0.83 10.62 -16.84
CA GLN A 219 -0.81 10.76 -15.39
C GLN A 219 -1.58 12.02 -15.03
N LEU A 220 -2.49 11.91 -14.07
CA LEU A 220 -3.26 13.02 -13.56
C LEU A 220 -2.58 13.53 -12.29
N GLU A 221 -2.05 14.75 -12.33
CA GLU A 221 -1.56 15.44 -11.14
C GLU A 221 -2.74 16.08 -10.41
N VAL A 222 -2.92 15.68 -9.16
CA VAL A 222 -4.03 16.09 -8.30
C VAL A 222 -3.51 16.72 -7.01
N ASP A 223 -4.23 17.74 -6.54
CA ASP A 223 -4.09 18.27 -5.18
C ASP A 223 -4.78 17.31 -4.21
N MET A 224 -4.09 16.92 -3.14
CA MET A 224 -4.60 15.98 -2.13
C MET A 224 -5.72 16.57 -1.28
N ASP A 225 -5.88 17.90 -1.24
CA ASP A 225 -6.99 18.60 -0.57
C ASP A 225 -8.23 18.73 -1.48
N SER A 226 -8.15 18.27 -2.74
CA SER A 226 -9.28 18.24 -3.67
C SER A 226 -10.17 17.00 -3.46
N PRO A 227 -11.40 16.97 -3.99
CA PRO A 227 -12.24 15.76 -3.97
C PRO A 227 -11.57 14.53 -4.61
N TRP A 228 -10.79 14.73 -5.68
CA TRP A 228 -9.99 13.66 -6.30
C TRP A 228 -8.89 13.16 -5.37
N GLY A 229 -8.19 14.08 -4.70
CA GLY A 229 -7.23 13.77 -3.66
C GLY A 229 -7.84 12.95 -2.51
N GLY A 230 -9.03 13.33 -2.05
CA GLY A 230 -9.78 12.60 -1.03
C GLY A 230 -10.16 11.18 -1.45
N PHE A 231 -10.60 10.98 -2.70
CA PHE A 231 -10.89 9.65 -3.24
C PHE A 231 -9.63 8.77 -3.28
N VAL A 232 -8.53 9.29 -3.82
CA VAL A 232 -7.26 8.59 -3.94
C VAL A 232 -6.69 8.24 -2.56
N HIS A 233 -6.75 9.18 -1.63
CA HIS A 233 -6.38 8.96 -0.24
C HIS A 233 -7.19 7.81 0.38
N ALA A 234 -8.52 7.83 0.24
CA ALA A 234 -9.38 6.78 0.78
C ALA A 234 -9.05 5.39 0.19
N ARG A 235 -8.79 5.30 -1.12
CA ARG A 235 -8.38 4.04 -1.76
C ARG A 235 -7.04 3.52 -1.26
N PHE A 236 -6.08 4.41 -1.00
CA PHE A 236 -4.81 4.00 -0.41
C PHE A 236 -5.01 3.50 1.02
N GLU A 237 -5.72 4.25 1.88
CA GLU A 237 -5.95 3.85 3.27
C GLU A 237 -6.74 2.54 3.36
N GLU A 238 -7.74 2.35 2.51
CA GLU A 238 -8.53 1.11 2.45
C GLU A 238 -7.63 -0.12 2.27
N LEU A 239 -6.70 -0.09 1.31
CA LEU A 239 -5.76 -1.19 1.12
C LEU A 239 -4.70 -1.24 2.23
N TRP A 240 -4.22 -0.08 2.66
CA TRP A 240 -3.16 0.03 3.65
C TRP A 240 -3.60 -0.58 4.99
N GLU A 241 -4.81 -0.29 5.46
CA GLU A 241 -5.35 -0.73 6.74
C GLU A 241 -5.95 -2.14 6.72
N HIS A 242 -6.21 -2.71 5.53
CA HIS A 242 -6.85 -4.02 5.40
C HIS A 242 -5.89 -5.19 5.71
N GLU A 243 -5.77 -5.55 6.99
CA GLU A 243 -4.80 -6.55 7.49
C GLU A 243 -4.89 -7.93 6.81
N GLN A 244 -6.08 -8.36 6.34
CA GLN A 244 -6.21 -9.65 5.65
C GLN A 244 -5.74 -9.62 4.20
N ALA A 245 -5.72 -8.44 3.58
CA ALA A 245 -5.35 -8.25 2.18
C ALA A 245 -3.93 -7.68 2.05
N THR A 246 -3.27 -7.34 3.16
CA THR A 246 -1.99 -6.65 3.14
C THR A 246 -1.03 -7.21 4.19
N SER A 247 0.18 -7.56 3.77
CA SER A 247 1.27 -8.03 4.64
C SER A 247 2.42 -7.04 4.68
N SER A 248 3.10 -6.89 5.81
CA SER A 248 4.32 -6.07 5.86
C SER A 248 5.47 -6.76 5.13
N LEU A 249 6.45 -5.98 4.65
CA LEU A 249 7.63 -6.53 4.01
C LEU A 249 8.38 -7.49 4.93
N GLU A 250 8.49 -7.20 6.22
CA GLU A 250 9.15 -8.09 7.18
C GLU A 250 8.47 -9.46 7.23
N ARG A 251 7.13 -9.48 7.32
CA ARG A 251 6.34 -10.72 7.38
C ARG A 251 6.37 -11.49 6.06
N TYR A 252 6.42 -10.78 4.93
CA TYR A 252 6.62 -11.39 3.63
C TYR A 252 8.04 -11.96 3.48
N TRP A 253 9.06 -11.27 4.01
CA TRP A 253 10.46 -11.57 3.79
C TRP A 253 10.98 -12.71 4.66
N SER A 254 10.56 -12.80 5.92
CA SER A 254 11.01 -13.83 6.84
C SER A 254 9.89 -14.33 7.75
N THR A 255 10.08 -15.52 8.30
CA THR A 255 9.21 -16.09 9.34
C THR A 255 10.01 -16.30 10.62
N THR A 256 9.36 -16.05 11.74
CA THR A 256 9.92 -16.35 13.05
C THR A 256 9.85 -17.86 13.31
N VAL A 257 10.99 -18.44 13.65
CA VAL A 257 11.10 -19.82 14.11
C VAL A 257 11.78 -19.87 15.48
N THR A 258 11.26 -20.72 16.35
CA THR A 258 11.87 -21.06 17.63
C THR A 258 12.33 -22.52 17.56
N LEU A 259 13.63 -22.75 17.68
CA LEU A 259 14.22 -24.09 17.71
C LEU A 259 13.95 -24.72 19.08
N GLN A 260 13.47 -25.96 19.11
CA GLN A 260 13.18 -26.71 20.33
C GLN A 260 13.97 -28.02 20.37
N ASP A 261 14.62 -28.29 21.51
CA ASP A 261 15.26 -29.58 21.84
C ASP A 261 14.52 -30.22 23.02
N GLU A 262 13.95 -31.41 22.77
CA GLU A 262 13.13 -32.29 23.63
C GLU A 262 12.00 -31.68 24.48
N ASP A 263 12.15 -30.50 25.08
CA ASP A 263 11.10 -29.67 25.72
C ASP A 263 11.56 -28.22 26.04
N SER A 264 12.75 -27.79 25.57
CA SER A 264 13.30 -26.44 25.84
C SER A 264 13.43 -25.59 24.58
N ASP A 265 12.93 -24.36 24.65
CA ASP A 265 13.17 -23.33 23.63
C ASP A 265 14.65 -22.93 23.65
N LEU A 266 15.36 -23.17 22.55
CA LEU A 266 16.79 -22.88 22.44
C LEU A 266 17.05 -21.47 21.93
N VAL A 267 16.47 -21.14 20.78
CA VAL A 267 16.76 -19.89 20.05
C VAL A 267 15.56 -19.47 19.20
N GLU A 268 15.18 -18.20 19.27
CA GLU A 268 14.26 -17.55 18.33
C GLU A 268 15.06 -16.82 17.25
N MET A 269 14.68 -17.01 15.98
CA MET A 269 15.33 -16.35 14.85
C MET A 269 14.37 -16.11 13.69
N GLN A 270 14.73 -15.16 12.84
CA GLN A 270 14.06 -14.91 11.57
C GLN A 270 14.75 -15.71 10.47
N VAL A 271 13.98 -16.47 9.71
CA VAL A 271 14.50 -17.30 8.62
C VAL A 271 13.80 -16.97 7.30
N PRO A 272 14.52 -16.99 6.17
CA PRO A 272 13.91 -16.94 4.85
C PRO A 272 12.98 -18.14 4.65
N TYR A 273 11.88 -17.93 3.94
CA TYR A 273 10.91 -19.00 3.66
C TYR A 273 10.19 -18.78 2.33
N VAL A 274 9.68 -19.87 1.77
CA VAL A 274 8.73 -19.86 0.65
C VAL A 274 7.52 -20.72 0.98
N THR A 275 6.37 -20.34 0.43
CA THR A 275 5.12 -21.10 0.54
C THR A 275 4.67 -21.50 -0.86
N VAL A 276 4.31 -22.76 -1.06
CA VAL A 276 3.80 -23.28 -2.33
C VAL A 276 2.86 -24.44 -2.03
N ASP A 277 1.68 -24.45 -2.64
CA ASP A 277 0.63 -25.48 -2.44
C ASP A 277 0.31 -25.76 -0.96
N GLY A 278 0.32 -24.70 -0.13
CA GLY A 278 0.08 -24.79 1.32
C GLY A 278 1.20 -25.45 2.13
N GLN A 279 2.32 -25.80 1.50
CA GLN A 279 3.54 -26.27 2.14
C GLN A 279 4.48 -25.09 2.41
N HIS A 280 5.25 -25.19 3.50
CA HIS A 280 6.21 -24.16 3.90
C HIS A 280 7.62 -24.75 3.91
N TYR A 281 8.54 -24.04 3.26
CA TYR A 281 9.94 -24.40 3.18
C TYR A 281 10.77 -23.26 3.78
N LEU A 282 11.77 -23.61 4.58
CA LEU A 282 12.66 -22.69 5.28
C LEU A 282 14.07 -22.80 4.72
N ASP A 283 14.78 -21.69 4.63
CA ASP A 283 16.22 -21.67 4.40
C ASP A 283 16.94 -21.66 5.75
N CYS A 284 17.46 -22.83 6.13
CA CYS A 284 18.10 -23.07 7.42
C CYS A 284 19.61 -22.89 7.38
N GLN A 285 20.18 -22.28 6.33
CA GLN A 285 21.64 -22.07 6.23
C GLN A 285 22.22 -21.36 7.48
N ALA A 286 21.44 -20.48 8.11
CA ALA A 286 21.84 -19.73 9.30
C ALA A 286 22.09 -20.60 10.54
N PHE A 287 21.63 -21.87 10.57
CA PHE A 287 21.86 -22.77 11.69
C PHE A 287 22.08 -24.21 11.21
N LYS A 288 23.21 -24.78 11.61
CA LYS A 288 23.46 -26.22 11.41
C LYS A 288 22.70 -27.00 12.46
N LEU A 289 21.74 -27.81 12.02
CA LEU A 289 21.05 -28.77 12.90
C LEU A 289 22.03 -29.88 13.27
N VAL A 290 22.47 -29.92 14.52
CA VAL A 290 23.38 -30.96 15.03
C VAL A 290 22.60 -32.14 15.65
N ARG A 291 21.27 -32.03 15.80
CA ARG A 291 20.35 -32.99 16.44
C ARG A 291 18.97 -32.96 15.77
N PRO A 292 18.10 -33.99 15.97
CA PRO A 292 16.72 -33.98 15.50
C PRO A 292 15.89 -32.95 16.29
N LEU A 293 16.02 -31.68 15.90
CA LEU A 293 15.27 -30.58 16.51
C LEU A 293 13.86 -30.49 15.92
N THR A 294 12.90 -30.13 16.77
CA THR A 294 11.60 -29.66 16.30
C THR A 294 11.61 -28.13 16.23
N VAL A 295 10.75 -27.57 15.41
CA VAL A 295 10.65 -26.11 15.24
C VAL A 295 9.25 -25.67 15.53
N ARG A 296 9.12 -24.74 16.48
CA ARG A 296 7.91 -23.95 16.59
C ARG A 296 7.99 -22.81 15.59
N ALA A 297 7.23 -22.93 14.51
CA ALA A 297 7.16 -21.88 13.50
C ALA A 297 5.89 -21.05 13.69
N ARG A 298 5.95 -19.78 13.31
CA ARG A 298 4.76 -18.95 13.08
C ARG A 298 4.63 -18.69 11.57
N PRO A 299 4.06 -19.63 10.79
CA PRO A 299 3.91 -19.45 9.36
C PRO A 299 3.03 -18.22 9.07
N PRO A 300 3.21 -17.54 7.92
CA PRO A 300 2.56 -16.26 7.64
C PRO A 300 1.03 -16.28 7.57
N ALA A 301 0.37 -17.43 7.61
CA ALA A 301 -1.07 -17.58 7.49
C ALA A 301 -1.67 -18.62 8.45
N ARG A 302 -0.90 -19.11 9.43
CA ARG A 302 -1.37 -20.11 10.40
C ARG A 302 -1.06 -19.71 11.84
N THR A 303 -1.83 -20.27 12.76
CA THR A 303 -1.50 -20.22 14.19
C THR A 303 -0.13 -20.85 14.42
N PRO A 304 0.67 -20.32 15.37
CA PRO A 304 1.93 -20.92 15.74
C PRO A 304 1.75 -22.40 16.07
N GLY A 305 2.59 -23.25 15.47
CA GLY A 305 2.51 -24.69 15.61
C GLY A 305 3.89 -25.29 15.80
N VAL A 306 3.95 -26.49 16.36
CA VAL A 306 5.18 -27.28 16.40
C VAL A 306 5.23 -28.15 15.16
N PHE A 307 6.34 -28.06 14.43
CA PHE A 307 6.60 -28.75 13.19
C PHE A 307 7.89 -29.56 13.32
N GLY A 308 7.91 -30.72 12.69
CA GLY A 308 9.17 -31.38 12.35
C GLY A 308 9.82 -30.68 11.15
N LEU A 309 11.12 -30.88 10.99
CA LEU A 309 11.86 -30.51 9.80
C LEU A 309 12.16 -31.77 8.98
N ALA A 310 11.90 -31.71 7.68
CA ALA A 310 12.24 -32.79 6.76
C ALA A 310 12.97 -32.23 5.53
N GLU A 311 13.95 -32.98 5.02
CA GLU A 311 14.56 -32.65 3.72
C GLU A 311 13.52 -32.85 2.60
N PRO A 312 13.42 -31.93 1.63
CA PRO A 312 12.61 -32.12 0.44
C PRO A 312 13.09 -33.35 -0.35
N ALA A 313 12.16 -34.24 -0.71
CA ALA A 313 12.45 -35.46 -1.49
C ALA A 313 11.76 -35.41 -2.87
N ASP A 314 12.28 -36.16 -3.85
CA ASP A 314 11.70 -36.21 -5.21
C ASP A 314 10.25 -36.75 -5.26
N GLY A 315 9.83 -37.48 -4.22
CA GLY A 315 8.44 -37.94 -4.06
C GLY A 315 7.50 -36.95 -3.39
N ASP A 316 7.99 -35.76 -3.01
CA ASP A 316 7.16 -34.71 -2.42
C ASP A 316 6.27 -34.03 -3.48
N PRO A 317 5.12 -33.43 -3.06
CA PRO A 317 4.23 -32.72 -3.98
C PRO A 317 4.91 -31.61 -4.78
N VAL A 318 5.95 -30.99 -4.21
CA VAL A 318 6.75 -29.97 -4.88
C VAL A 318 8.21 -30.44 -4.94
N PRO A 319 8.76 -30.71 -6.14
CA PRO A 319 10.11 -31.22 -6.28
C PRO A 319 11.18 -30.24 -5.75
N PRO A 320 12.29 -30.75 -5.17
CA PRO A 320 13.36 -29.89 -4.62
C PRO A 320 13.90 -28.83 -5.60
N PRO A 321 14.10 -29.10 -6.91
CA PRO A 321 14.54 -28.08 -7.86
C PRO A 321 13.56 -26.92 -8.02
N VAL A 322 12.25 -27.19 -7.89
CA VAL A 322 11.21 -26.16 -7.95
C VAL A 322 11.28 -25.28 -6.72
N VAL A 323 11.44 -25.87 -5.53
CA VAL A 323 11.59 -25.14 -4.27
C VAL A 323 12.84 -24.23 -4.31
N ALA A 324 13.98 -24.75 -4.76
CA ALA A 324 15.20 -23.96 -4.92
C ALA A 324 14.99 -22.76 -5.84
N ARG A 325 14.30 -22.97 -6.98
CA ARG A 325 13.96 -21.88 -7.91
C ARG A 325 13.06 -20.82 -7.27
N LEU A 326 12.07 -21.20 -6.45
CA LEU A 326 11.21 -20.25 -5.74
C LEU A 326 12.01 -19.38 -4.77
N PHE A 327 12.95 -19.99 -4.05
CA PHE A 327 13.87 -19.25 -3.18
C PHE A 327 14.73 -18.26 -3.98
N ASP A 328 15.28 -18.68 -5.11
CA ASP A 328 16.09 -17.81 -5.97
C ASP A 328 15.25 -16.68 -6.60
N GLN A 329 14.00 -16.95 -6.95
CA GLN A 329 13.07 -15.94 -7.46
C GLN A 329 12.71 -14.90 -6.40
N LYS A 330 12.55 -15.30 -5.14
CA LYS A 330 12.21 -14.40 -4.02
C LYS A 330 13.43 -13.63 -3.51
N TYR A 331 14.51 -14.33 -3.17
CA TYR A 331 15.67 -13.76 -2.48
C TYR A 331 16.86 -13.45 -3.40
N GLY A 332 16.84 -13.88 -4.66
CA GLY A 332 18.02 -13.86 -5.54
C GLY A 332 18.84 -15.14 -5.40
N ARG A 333 19.82 -15.36 -6.29
CA ARG A 333 20.72 -16.51 -6.18
C ARG A 333 21.56 -16.39 -4.91
N ALA A 334 21.68 -17.48 -4.16
CA ALA A 334 22.55 -17.53 -3.00
C ALA A 334 24.03 -17.60 -3.41
N ASP A 335 24.92 -17.04 -2.59
CA ASP A 335 26.39 -17.13 -2.76
C ASP A 335 26.95 -18.54 -2.42
N GLY A 336 26.09 -19.52 -2.18
CA GLY A 336 26.42 -20.91 -1.84
C GLY A 336 25.18 -21.82 -1.85
N THR A 337 25.32 -23.05 -1.34
CA THR A 337 24.20 -24.02 -1.27
C THR A 337 23.25 -23.67 -0.13
N ARG A 338 21.97 -23.42 -0.45
CA ARG A 338 20.90 -23.24 0.56
C ARG A 338 20.63 -24.55 1.29
N THR A 339 20.38 -24.49 2.60
CA THR A 339 19.94 -25.66 3.38
C THR A 339 18.43 -25.60 3.53
N VAL A 340 17.69 -26.10 2.54
CA VAL A 340 16.23 -25.99 2.50
C VAL A 340 15.58 -27.15 3.24
N LEU A 341 14.69 -26.85 4.19
CA LEU A 341 13.91 -27.85 4.93
C LEU A 341 12.41 -27.54 4.88
N ARG A 342 11.59 -28.57 4.78
CA ARG A 342 10.13 -28.47 4.80
C ARG A 342 9.59 -28.57 6.23
N LEU A 343 8.62 -27.72 6.57
CA LEU A 343 7.83 -27.86 7.78
C LEU A 343 6.82 -29.00 7.64
N VAL A 344 6.93 -30.03 8.47
CA VAL A 344 5.97 -31.14 8.54
C VAL A 344 5.19 -31.08 9.85
N PRO A 345 3.86 -31.32 9.87
CA PRO A 345 3.09 -31.33 11.11
C PRO A 345 3.70 -32.32 12.12
N HIS A 346 4.03 -31.84 13.31
CA HIS A 346 4.59 -32.71 14.34
C HIS A 346 3.47 -33.57 14.94
N ARG A 347 3.40 -34.85 14.56
CA ARG A 347 2.54 -35.83 15.23
C ARG A 347 3.20 -36.20 16.56
N ARG A 348 2.62 -35.78 17.68
CA ARG A 348 3.00 -36.33 18.99
C ARG A 348 2.72 -37.83 18.99
N VAL A 349 3.67 -38.62 19.48
CA VAL A 349 3.65 -40.09 19.55
C VAL A 349 2.49 -40.66 20.42
N ASN A 350 1.65 -39.81 21.02
CA ASN A 350 0.57 -40.23 21.93
C ASN A 350 -0.81 -40.45 21.29
N ASP A 351 -0.99 -40.27 19.98
CA ASP A 351 -2.19 -40.79 19.29
C ASP A 351 -2.01 -42.29 18.98
N ARG A 352 -1.84 -43.11 20.02
CA ARG A 352 -2.12 -44.54 19.92
C ARG A 352 -3.63 -44.71 19.87
N THR A 353 -4.17 -44.84 18.67
CA THR A 353 -5.46 -45.50 18.46
C THR A 353 -5.46 -46.81 19.26
N PRO A 354 -6.44 -47.09 20.13
CA PRO A 354 -6.51 -48.38 20.80
C PRO A 354 -6.61 -49.45 19.71
N ALA A 355 -5.71 -50.43 19.74
CA ALA A 355 -5.82 -51.60 18.88
C ALA A 355 -7.23 -52.21 19.03
N PRO A 356 -7.88 -52.66 17.93
CA PRO A 356 -9.13 -53.38 18.05
C PRO A 356 -8.90 -54.61 18.93
N ARG A 357 -9.66 -54.72 20.03
CA ARG A 357 -9.74 -55.97 20.79
C ARG A 357 -10.09 -57.09 19.81
N ALA A 358 -9.20 -58.06 19.69
CA ALA A 358 -9.50 -59.33 19.05
C ALA A 358 -10.78 -59.88 19.71
N ALA A 359 -11.77 -60.19 18.88
CA ALA A 359 -12.94 -60.93 19.32
C ALA A 359 -12.48 -62.34 19.67
N ASP A 360 -12.48 -62.65 20.97
CA ASP A 360 -12.37 -64.03 21.43
C ASP A 360 -13.62 -64.79 20.95
N ALA A 361 -13.35 -65.85 20.20
CA ALA A 361 -14.32 -66.84 19.82
C ALA A 361 -14.51 -67.86 20.95
N ALA A 362 -15.76 -68.34 21.03
CA ALA A 362 -16.23 -69.57 21.66
C ALA A 362 -16.46 -69.55 23.17
N GLU A 363 -17.74 -69.57 23.55
CA GLU A 363 -18.28 -70.66 24.36
C GLU A 363 -19.78 -70.83 24.08
N ALA A 364 -20.15 -72.00 23.56
CA ALA A 364 -21.52 -72.49 23.53
C ALA A 364 -21.89 -73.02 24.93
N PRO A 365 -23.19 -73.13 25.23
CA PRO A 365 -23.62 -74.32 25.94
C PRO A 365 -24.87 -74.97 25.34
N ASP A 366 -24.80 -76.30 25.31
CA ASP A 366 -25.92 -77.24 25.28
C ASP A 366 -27.04 -76.85 26.25
N ARG A 367 -28.28 -76.81 25.75
CA ARG A 367 -29.37 -77.73 26.15
C ARG A 367 -30.64 -77.49 25.37
#